data_AF-T0C7N9-F1
#
_entry.id   AF-T0C7N9-F1
#
_cell.length_a   1.000
_cell.length_b   1.000
_cell.length_c   1.000
_cell.angle_alpha   90.00
_cell.angle_beta   90.00
_cell.angle_gamma   90.00
#
_symmetry.space_group_name_H-M   'P 1'
#
loop_
_entity.id
_entity.type
_entity.pdbx_description
1 polymer ?
#
loop_
_entity_poly.entity_id
_entity_poly.type
_entity_poly.pdbx_seq_one_letter_code
_entity_poly.pdbx_strand_id
1 'polypeptide(L)'
;MALGYYFYTYYNEQYHPEALREQYSQSSSITFTDRALPKKKFVPRKQFHEQADYKRSDDQVVVLSNFGPDGGAFSELSANIEDLKKSNSDCEQAYNSVMPPTQIIDPNSGYYAQESNIANLVSGVLDQFVGNDGRAMARNFPELAQEALDSVDEISEEDMATIMRAPLICRQSNITVLFETIIEMSSEDRITQAQRAQIIDSTVNKLVSSLEIDSLQDNILVSLTLLKAVGSLSNKDSEYFSELESIYDEMSTSQTGFEQASAKNAKIVNPGEFYRNYRERQRGFSSSVIEILYLNFPEYLDE
;
A
#
# COMPACT_ATOMS: atom_id res chain seq x y z
N MET A 1 -15.44 -1.66 2.55
CA MET A 1 -14.50 -2.15 1.53
C MET A 1 -13.13 -2.11 2.17
N ALA A 2 -12.59 -3.26 2.57
CA ALA A 2 -11.26 -3.33 3.12
C ALA A 2 -10.23 -3.05 2.02
N LEU A 3 -9.30 -2.15 2.32
CA LEU A 3 -8.12 -1.92 1.51
C LEU A 3 -7.21 -3.15 1.64
N GLY A 4 -7.47 -4.18 0.84
CA GLY A 4 -6.50 -5.24 0.63
C GLY A 4 -5.34 -4.66 -0.15
N TYR A 5 -4.20 -4.41 0.52
CA TYR A 5 -2.94 -4.24 -0.18
C TYR A 5 -2.36 -5.62 -0.47
N TYR A 6 -2.05 -5.81 -1.76
CA TYR A 6 -1.58 -7.02 -2.39
C TYR A 6 -0.17 -7.42 -1.90
N PHE A 7 -0.06 -7.95 -0.68
CA PHE A 7 0.81 -9.09 -0.49
C PHE A 7 -0.07 -10.32 -0.37
N TYR A 8 0.03 -11.11 -1.44
CA TYR A 8 -0.57 -12.41 -1.71
C TYR A 8 -2.00 -12.42 -2.23
N THR A 9 -2.12 -12.29 -3.55
CA THR A 9 -3.11 -13.11 -4.26
C THR A 9 -2.49 -14.50 -4.43
N TYR A 10 -2.76 -15.40 -3.47
CA TYR A 10 -2.36 -16.79 -3.53
C TYR A 10 -3.37 -17.56 -4.39
N TYR A 11 -3.20 -17.56 -5.71
CA TYR A 11 -3.82 -18.61 -6.51
C TYR A 11 -2.97 -19.89 -6.40
N ASN A 12 -3.53 -20.91 -5.76
CA ASN A 12 -3.21 -22.32 -6.01
C ASN A 12 -1.72 -22.74 -5.93
N GLU A 13 -1.05 -22.47 -4.81
CA GLU A 13 0.33 -22.97 -4.57
C GLU A 13 1.42 -22.42 -5.52
N GLN A 14 1.13 -21.39 -6.32
CA GLN A 14 2.07 -20.78 -7.27
C GLN A 14 2.71 -19.51 -6.69
N TYR A 15 4.02 -19.34 -6.91
CA TYR A 15 4.75 -18.12 -6.55
C TYR A 15 4.30 -16.95 -7.44
N HIS A 16 3.90 -15.81 -6.86
CA HIS A 16 3.20 -14.74 -7.58
C HIS A 16 4.01 -14.16 -8.78
N PRO A 17 5.32 -13.88 -8.65
CA PRO A 17 6.14 -13.52 -9.82
C PRO A 17 6.25 -14.62 -10.88
N GLU A 18 6.23 -15.90 -10.50
CA GLU A 18 6.20 -17.02 -11.48
C GLU A 18 4.84 -17.06 -12.21
N ALA A 19 3.73 -16.93 -11.51
CA ALA A 19 2.39 -16.91 -12.09
C ALA A 19 2.17 -15.70 -13.02
N LEU A 20 2.60 -14.51 -12.60
CA LEU A 20 2.57 -13.31 -13.44
C LEU A 20 3.49 -13.47 -14.65
N ARG A 21 4.70 -14.05 -14.52
CA ARG A 21 5.56 -14.38 -15.67
C ARG A 21 4.85 -15.30 -16.65
N GLU A 22 4.15 -16.34 -16.18
CA GLU A 22 3.31 -17.20 -17.01
C GLU A 22 2.21 -16.40 -17.72
N GLN A 23 1.48 -15.53 -17.02
CA GLN A 23 0.43 -14.69 -17.59
C GLN A 23 0.96 -13.74 -18.67
N TYR A 24 2.08 -13.07 -18.42
CA TYR A 24 2.71 -12.17 -19.39
C TYR A 24 3.26 -12.94 -20.60
N SER A 25 3.79 -14.15 -20.40
CA SER A 25 4.26 -15.01 -21.49
C SER A 25 3.14 -15.49 -22.43
N GLN A 26 1.90 -15.57 -21.93
CA GLN A 26 0.72 -15.97 -22.70
C GLN A 26 0.05 -14.79 -23.42
N SER A 27 0.20 -13.56 -22.89
CA SER A 27 -0.51 -12.36 -23.36
C SER A 27 0.34 -11.40 -24.19
N SER A 28 1.66 -11.57 -24.21
CA SER A 28 2.58 -10.66 -24.91
C SER A 28 3.82 -11.40 -25.46
N SER A 29 4.46 -10.84 -26.49
CA SER A 29 5.69 -11.35 -27.10
C SER A 29 6.94 -11.07 -26.22
N ILE A 30 6.79 -11.17 -24.90
CA ILE A 30 7.89 -10.99 -23.95
C ILE A 30 8.65 -12.30 -23.90
N THR A 31 9.91 -12.27 -24.35
CA THR A 31 10.79 -13.41 -24.31
C THR A 31 11.59 -13.32 -23.01
N PHE A 32 11.19 -14.10 -22.00
CA PHE A 32 11.96 -14.21 -20.76
C PHE A 32 13.31 -14.85 -21.03
N THR A 33 14.36 -14.27 -20.46
CA THR A 33 15.74 -14.73 -20.62
C THR A 33 15.96 -15.96 -19.73
N ASP A 34 16.06 -17.12 -20.38
CA ASP A 34 16.38 -18.44 -19.83
C ASP A 34 15.26 -19.15 -19.02
N ARG A 35 14.75 -20.25 -19.57
CA ARG A 35 13.61 -21.05 -19.04
C ARG A 35 14.02 -22.10 -17.99
N ALA A 36 15.23 -22.05 -17.46
CA ALA A 36 15.67 -22.94 -16.39
C ALA A 36 15.31 -22.33 -15.01
N LEU A 37 14.03 -22.00 -14.80
CA LEU A 37 13.56 -21.53 -13.50
C LEU A 37 13.49 -22.73 -12.54
N PRO A 38 14.21 -22.73 -11.42
CA PRO A 38 14.15 -23.83 -10.46
C PRO A 38 12.79 -23.83 -9.77
N LYS A 39 11.99 -24.88 -10.02
CA LYS A 39 10.74 -25.16 -9.29
C LYS A 39 11.04 -25.45 -7.81
N LYS A 40 11.22 -24.43 -6.98
CA LYS A 40 11.18 -24.63 -5.52
C LYS A 40 9.72 -24.59 -5.06
N LYS A 41 9.33 -25.63 -4.32
CA LYS A 41 8.17 -25.59 -3.42
C LYS A 41 8.48 -24.59 -2.31
N PHE A 42 8.03 -23.34 -2.48
CA PHE A 42 7.96 -22.41 -1.36
C PHE A 42 6.96 -22.98 -0.35
N VAL A 43 7.27 -22.94 0.95
CA VAL A 43 6.36 -23.45 1.99
C VAL A 43 5.25 -22.41 2.18
N PRO A 44 4.00 -22.70 1.79
CA PRO A 44 2.91 -21.74 1.94
C PRO A 44 2.66 -21.53 3.42
N ARG A 45 2.75 -20.28 3.91
CA ARG A 45 2.09 -19.92 5.17
C ARG A 45 0.68 -19.48 4.81
N LYS A 46 -0.31 -20.23 5.32
CA LYS A 46 -1.73 -19.97 5.08
C LYS A 46 -2.04 -18.52 5.44
N GLN A 47 -2.46 -17.74 4.46
CA GLN A 47 -3.23 -16.54 4.74
C GLN A 47 -4.69 -16.92 4.95
N PHE A 48 -5.27 -16.32 5.99
CA PHE A 48 -6.70 -16.21 6.13
C PHE A 48 -7.10 -14.87 5.51
N HIS A 49 -8.23 -14.83 4.81
CA HIS A 49 -8.90 -13.63 4.26
C HIS A 49 -8.60 -13.25 2.80
N GLU A 50 -9.08 -14.05 1.84
CA GLU A 50 -9.45 -13.56 0.50
C GLU A 50 -10.90 -13.99 0.17
N GLN A 51 -11.85 -13.07 0.31
CA GLN A 51 -13.17 -13.13 -0.31
C GLN A 51 -13.62 -11.70 -0.70
N ALA A 52 -12.92 -11.06 -1.62
CA ALA A 52 -13.49 -9.89 -2.29
C ALA A 52 -12.85 -9.66 -3.66
N ASP A 53 -13.65 -9.84 -4.72
CA ASP A 53 -13.32 -9.36 -6.06
C ASP A 53 -13.27 -7.82 -6.02
N TYR A 54 -12.08 -7.23 -6.08
CA TYR A 54 -11.95 -5.80 -6.26
C TYR A 54 -12.38 -5.43 -7.69
N LYS A 55 -13.56 -4.82 -7.83
CA LYS A 55 -13.94 -4.08 -9.04
C LYS A 55 -13.54 -2.62 -8.84
N ARG A 56 -12.73 -2.06 -9.75
CA ARG A 56 -12.62 -0.61 -9.94
C ARG A 56 -14.06 -0.09 -10.04
N SER A 57 -14.47 0.83 -9.15
CA SER A 57 -15.77 1.49 -9.32
C SER A 57 -15.67 2.32 -10.60
N ASP A 58 -16.55 2.03 -11.56
CA ASP A 58 -16.62 2.77 -12.82
C ASP A 58 -16.66 4.28 -12.56
N ASP A 59 -15.93 5.01 -13.41
CA ASP A 59 -15.68 6.45 -13.40
C ASP A 59 -16.96 7.30 -13.39
N GLN A 60 -17.58 7.47 -12.22
CA GLN A 60 -18.58 8.51 -12.03
C GLN A 60 -17.95 9.73 -11.37
N VAL A 61 -18.31 10.89 -11.90
CA VAL A 61 -18.12 12.20 -11.26
C VAL A 61 -18.61 12.07 -9.82
N VAL A 62 -17.72 12.21 -8.84
CA VAL A 62 -18.13 12.12 -7.43
C VAL A 62 -18.79 13.44 -7.11
N VAL A 63 -20.12 13.46 -7.23
CA VAL A 63 -20.95 14.54 -6.74
C VAL A 63 -21.43 14.10 -5.36
N LEU A 64 -20.92 14.73 -4.29
CA LEU A 64 -21.46 14.55 -2.95
C LEU A 64 -22.92 15.02 -2.98
N SER A 65 -23.85 14.07 -2.97
CA SER A 65 -25.15 14.21 -3.64
C SER A 65 -26.18 15.05 -2.88
N ASN A 66 -25.84 15.65 -1.74
CA ASN A 66 -26.80 16.31 -0.85
C ASN A 66 -26.36 17.65 -0.25
N PHE A 67 -25.21 18.20 -0.64
CA PHE A 67 -24.73 19.49 -0.11
C PHE A 67 -24.74 20.51 -1.25
N GLY A 68 -25.64 21.49 -1.15
CA GLY A 68 -26.02 22.40 -2.24
C GLY A 68 -24.85 23.19 -2.86
N PRO A 69 -25.10 23.90 -3.98
CA PRO A 69 -24.08 24.54 -4.84
C PRO A 69 -23.40 25.78 -4.22
N ASP A 70 -23.52 25.99 -2.91
CA ASP A 70 -23.15 27.23 -2.25
C ASP A 70 -21.69 27.19 -1.78
N GLY A 71 -20.72 27.04 -2.69
CA GLY A 71 -19.30 27.44 -2.53
C GLY A 71 -18.59 27.19 -1.18
N GLY A 72 -19.05 26.26 -0.35
CA GLY A 72 -18.57 26.02 1.02
C GLY A 72 -17.64 24.82 1.12
N ALA A 73 -17.33 24.40 2.34
CA ALA A 73 -16.35 23.34 2.63
C ALA A 73 -16.58 22.03 1.84
N PHE A 74 -17.84 21.63 1.59
CA PHE A 74 -18.14 20.43 0.78
C PHE A 74 -17.88 20.59 -0.72
N SER A 75 -17.98 21.82 -1.26
CA SER A 75 -17.62 22.11 -2.65
C SER A 75 -16.11 22.05 -2.84
N GLU A 76 -15.35 22.61 -1.88
CA GLU A 76 -13.90 22.51 -1.86
C GLU A 76 -13.43 21.06 -1.67
N LEU A 77 -14.09 20.32 -0.78
CA LEU A 77 -13.82 18.89 -0.58
C LEU A 77 -14.05 18.08 -1.86
N SER A 78 -15.16 18.33 -2.55
CA SER A 78 -15.49 17.65 -3.81
C SER A 78 -14.45 17.93 -4.91
N ALA A 79 -14.00 19.18 -5.04
CA ALA A 79 -12.92 19.54 -5.96
C ALA A 79 -11.61 18.80 -5.62
N ASN A 80 -11.25 18.75 -4.33
CA ASN A 80 -10.07 18.01 -3.87
C ASN A 80 -10.18 16.49 -4.12
N ILE A 81 -11.37 15.89 -4.00
CA ILE A 81 -11.58 14.47 -4.34
C ILE A 81 -11.26 14.22 -5.82
N GLU A 82 -11.70 15.10 -6.73
CA GLU A 82 -11.39 14.97 -8.16
C GLU A 82 -9.89 15.19 -8.45
N ASP A 83 -9.25 16.14 -7.78
CA ASP A 83 -7.80 16.35 -7.90
C ASP A 83 -6.99 15.13 -7.39
N LEU A 84 -7.45 14.49 -6.30
CA LEU A 84 -6.87 13.25 -5.79
C LEU A 84 -7.03 12.08 -6.75
N LYS A 85 -8.18 11.96 -7.43
CA LYS A 85 -8.37 10.92 -8.47
C LYS A 85 -7.37 11.09 -9.60
N LYS A 86 -7.20 12.32 -10.10
CA LYS A 86 -6.21 12.61 -11.13
C LYS A 86 -4.79 12.30 -10.63
N SER A 87 -4.47 12.74 -9.42
CA SER A 87 -3.18 12.45 -8.78
C SER A 87 -2.93 10.96 -8.61
N ASN A 88 -3.96 10.15 -8.33
CA ASN A 88 -3.83 8.69 -8.30
C ASN A 88 -3.40 8.13 -9.65
N SER A 89 -4.04 8.56 -10.75
CA SER A 89 -3.64 8.13 -12.10
C SER A 89 -2.22 8.55 -12.46
N ASP A 90 -1.83 9.78 -12.14
CA ASP A 90 -0.48 10.29 -12.40
C ASP A 90 0.57 9.50 -11.59
N CYS A 91 0.24 9.16 -10.34
CA CYS A 91 1.07 8.33 -9.48
C CYS A 91 1.24 6.90 -10.00
N GLU A 92 0.15 6.26 -10.45
CA GLU A 92 0.17 4.93 -11.07
C GLU A 92 1.05 4.93 -12.34
N GLN A 93 0.97 5.97 -13.16
CA GLN A 93 1.82 6.11 -14.35
C GLN A 93 3.29 6.30 -13.99
N ALA A 94 3.60 7.15 -13.00
CA ALA A 94 4.96 7.37 -12.52
C ALA A 94 5.60 6.06 -12.01
N TYR A 95 4.89 5.29 -11.18
CA TYR A 95 5.39 3.99 -10.71
C TYR A 95 5.60 3.01 -11.84
N ASN A 96 4.67 2.91 -12.80
CA ASN A 96 4.83 1.99 -13.93
C ASN A 96 6.01 2.36 -14.84
N SER A 97 6.37 3.65 -14.91
CA SER A 97 7.55 4.10 -15.65
C SER A 97 8.86 3.72 -14.96
N VAL A 98 8.90 3.74 -13.63
CA VAL A 98 10.13 3.50 -12.83
C VAL A 98 10.23 2.04 -12.36
N MET A 99 9.13 1.31 -12.37
CA MET A 99 9.06 -0.12 -12.11
C MET A 99 8.21 -0.78 -13.19
N PRO A 100 8.70 -0.90 -14.44
CA PRO A 100 7.97 -1.60 -15.48
C PRO A 100 7.76 -3.06 -15.07
N PRO A 101 6.50 -3.57 -15.03
CA PRO A 101 6.21 -4.93 -14.56
C PRO A 101 7.06 -6.01 -15.23
N THR A 102 7.35 -5.84 -16.53
CA THR A 102 8.12 -6.78 -17.34
C THR A 102 9.60 -6.84 -16.96
N GLN A 103 10.13 -5.80 -16.32
CA GLN A 103 11.53 -5.71 -15.90
C GLN A 103 11.72 -6.15 -14.45
N ILE A 104 10.80 -5.76 -13.56
CA ILE A 104 10.91 -6.06 -12.13
C ILE A 104 10.53 -7.49 -11.76
N ILE A 105 9.88 -8.23 -12.66
CA ILE A 105 9.41 -9.58 -12.37
C ILE A 105 10.40 -10.68 -12.81
N ASP A 106 11.29 -10.35 -13.74
CA ASP A 106 12.30 -11.26 -14.24
C ASP A 106 13.61 -10.98 -13.49
N PRO A 107 14.08 -11.87 -12.60
CA PRO A 107 15.33 -11.67 -11.88
C PRO A 107 16.54 -11.62 -12.82
N ASN A 108 16.42 -12.09 -14.07
CA ASN A 108 17.47 -12.02 -15.10
C ASN A 108 17.41 -10.76 -15.96
N SER A 109 16.47 -9.85 -15.70
CA SER A 109 16.34 -8.61 -16.47
C SER A 109 17.55 -7.70 -16.27
N GLY A 110 17.71 -6.75 -17.21
CA GLY A 110 18.73 -5.69 -17.09
C GLY A 110 18.58 -4.84 -15.83
N TYR A 111 17.41 -4.84 -15.19
CA TYR A 111 17.15 -4.15 -13.92
C TYR A 111 18.03 -4.66 -12.79
N TYR A 112 18.37 -5.95 -12.80
CA TYR A 112 19.13 -6.61 -11.74
C TYR A 112 20.58 -6.93 -12.12
N ALA A 113 21.02 -6.56 -13.33
CA ALA A 113 22.30 -7.00 -13.91
C ALA A 113 23.56 -6.44 -13.23
N GLN A 114 23.45 -5.46 -12.33
CA GLN A 114 24.58 -4.87 -11.61
C GLN A 114 24.34 -4.86 -10.10
N GLU A 115 25.37 -5.24 -9.33
CA GLU A 115 25.27 -5.41 -7.88
C GLU A 115 24.91 -4.10 -7.13
N SER A 116 25.47 -2.96 -7.54
CA SER A 116 25.12 -1.65 -6.99
C SER A 116 23.74 -1.13 -7.43
N ASN A 117 23.09 -1.78 -8.39
CA ASN A 117 21.86 -1.28 -9.02
C ASN A 117 20.61 -1.62 -8.21
N ILE A 118 20.61 -2.72 -7.44
CA ILE A 118 19.41 -3.18 -6.72
C ILE A 118 19.08 -2.28 -5.51
N ALA A 119 20.07 -1.97 -4.67
CA ALA A 119 19.87 -1.09 -3.52
C ALA A 119 19.51 0.34 -3.97
N ASN A 120 20.18 0.84 -5.01
CA ASN A 120 19.85 2.15 -5.60
C ASN A 120 18.46 2.17 -6.23
N LEU A 121 18.04 1.08 -6.88
CA LEU A 121 16.69 0.93 -7.41
C LEU A 121 15.65 0.97 -6.29
N VAL A 122 15.84 0.17 -5.24
CA VAL A 122 14.93 0.14 -4.08
C VAL A 122 14.86 1.53 -3.44
N SER A 123 16.00 2.18 -3.21
CA SER A 123 16.06 3.52 -2.64
C SER A 123 15.33 4.55 -3.50
N GLY A 124 15.58 4.57 -4.82
CA GLY A 124 14.92 5.49 -5.75
C GLY A 124 13.41 5.26 -5.87
N VAL A 125 12.97 4.00 -5.81
CA VAL A 125 11.54 3.65 -5.79
C VAL A 125 10.88 4.13 -4.48
N LEU A 126 11.56 3.95 -3.34
CA LEU A 126 11.07 4.41 -2.04
C LEU A 126 11.05 5.94 -1.95
N ASP A 127 12.02 6.62 -2.54
CA ASP A 127 12.02 8.09 -2.65
C ASP A 127 10.81 8.60 -3.44
N GLN A 128 10.47 7.93 -4.54
CA GLN A 128 9.25 8.25 -5.29
C GLN A 128 7.99 7.95 -4.49
N PHE A 129 7.99 6.88 -3.68
CA PHE A 129 6.87 6.53 -2.83
C PHE A 129 6.59 7.60 -1.76
N VAL A 130 7.64 8.08 -1.09
CA VAL A 130 7.52 9.10 -0.04
C VAL A 130 7.30 10.49 -0.62
N GLY A 131 8.01 10.82 -1.71
CA GLY A 131 8.11 12.16 -2.28
C GLY A 131 7.11 12.48 -3.40
N ASN A 132 6.13 11.62 -3.69
CA ASN A 132 5.16 11.87 -4.75
C ASN A 132 4.27 13.09 -4.44
N ASP A 133 4.12 14.01 -5.39
CA ASP A 133 3.28 15.21 -5.25
C ASP A 133 1.80 14.86 -4.98
N GLY A 134 1.30 13.78 -5.58
CA GLY A 134 -0.03 13.25 -5.28
C GLY A 134 -0.16 12.86 -3.81
N ARG A 135 0.87 12.24 -3.23
CA ARG A 135 0.89 11.90 -1.79
C ARG A 135 0.91 13.14 -0.92
N ALA A 136 1.62 14.19 -1.30
CA ALA A 136 1.56 15.46 -0.59
C ALA A 136 0.14 16.04 -0.54
N MET A 137 -0.60 15.96 -1.65
CA MET A 137 -2.02 16.34 -1.68
C MET A 137 -2.88 15.46 -0.76
N ALA A 138 -2.70 14.13 -0.83
CA ALA A 138 -3.43 13.18 0.02
C ALA A 138 -3.23 13.42 1.51
N ARG A 139 -2.02 13.80 1.94
CA ARG A 139 -1.71 14.11 3.35
C ARG A 139 -2.48 15.31 3.90
N ASN A 140 -2.80 16.29 3.04
CA ASN A 140 -3.53 17.50 3.44
C ASN A 140 -5.05 17.30 3.43
N PHE A 141 -5.55 16.34 2.65
CA PHE A 141 -6.98 16.07 2.52
C PHE A 141 -7.73 15.84 3.84
N PRO A 142 -7.19 15.14 4.87
CA PRO A 142 -7.90 14.91 6.12
C PRO A 142 -8.32 16.17 6.86
N GLU A 143 -7.56 17.27 6.76
CA GLU A 143 -7.92 18.53 7.41
C GLU A 143 -9.16 19.15 6.77
N LEU A 144 -9.18 19.19 5.43
CA LEU A 144 -10.32 19.65 4.64
C LEU A 144 -11.57 18.77 4.86
N ALA A 145 -11.37 17.45 4.91
CA ALA A 145 -12.44 16.51 5.21
C ALA A 145 -13.02 16.73 6.61
N GLN A 146 -12.17 16.95 7.61
CA GLN A 146 -12.60 17.22 8.98
C GLN A 146 -13.41 18.52 9.07
N GLU A 147 -12.95 19.61 8.44
CA GLU A 147 -13.67 20.89 8.42
C GLU A 147 -15.07 20.75 7.80
N ALA A 148 -15.16 20.07 6.66
CA ALA A 148 -16.45 19.81 6.02
C ALA A 148 -17.37 18.98 6.92
N LEU A 149 -16.86 17.89 7.52
CA LEU A 149 -17.66 16.99 8.34
C LEU A 149 -18.06 17.59 9.70
N ASP A 150 -17.29 18.55 10.25
CA ASP A 150 -17.67 19.29 11.46
C ASP A 150 -18.78 20.34 11.18
N SER A 151 -19.05 20.67 9.91
CA SER A 151 -20.08 21.65 9.52
C SER A 151 -21.50 21.08 9.39
N VAL A 152 -21.67 19.77 9.54
CA VAL A 152 -22.95 19.07 9.34
C VAL A 152 -23.24 18.10 10.48
N ASP A 153 -24.51 18.01 10.86
CA ASP A 153 -24.96 17.09 11.92
C ASP A 153 -25.06 15.63 11.42
N GLU A 154 -25.32 15.44 10.12
CA GLU A 154 -25.50 14.13 9.50
C GLU A 154 -25.07 14.10 8.03
N ILE A 155 -24.61 12.93 7.58
CA ILE A 155 -24.24 12.65 6.18
C ILE A 155 -24.65 11.23 5.79
N SER A 156 -24.81 10.95 4.50
CA SER A 156 -25.03 9.58 4.04
C SER A 156 -23.80 8.71 4.28
N GLU A 157 -24.00 7.41 4.55
CA GLU A 157 -22.89 6.46 4.65
C GLU A 157 -22.05 6.38 3.35
N GLU A 158 -22.68 6.58 2.19
CA GLU A 158 -22.02 6.55 0.88
C GLU A 158 -21.06 7.73 0.70
N ASP A 159 -21.52 8.95 1.01
CA ASP A 159 -20.68 10.15 0.95
C ASP A 159 -19.53 10.04 1.97
N MET A 160 -19.80 9.57 3.19
CA MET A 160 -18.76 9.35 4.20
C MET A 160 -17.73 8.32 3.74
N ALA A 161 -18.17 7.19 3.19
CA ALA A 161 -17.28 6.16 2.66
C ALA A 161 -16.45 6.70 1.48
N THR A 162 -17.00 7.60 0.68
CA THR A 162 -16.31 8.28 -0.42
C THR A 162 -15.22 9.20 0.11
N ILE A 163 -15.53 10.04 1.09
CA ILE A 163 -14.57 10.93 1.76
C ILE A 163 -13.43 10.14 2.39
N MET A 164 -13.74 9.06 3.10
CA MET A 164 -12.71 8.21 3.73
C MET A 164 -11.81 7.50 2.72
N ARG A 165 -12.31 7.17 1.52
CA ARG A 165 -11.55 6.50 0.45
C ARG A 165 -10.76 7.46 -0.43
N ALA A 166 -11.14 8.73 -0.49
CA ALA A 166 -10.52 9.71 -1.35
C ALA A 166 -9.01 9.89 -1.15
N PRO A 167 -8.46 10.02 0.08
CA PRO A 167 -7.02 10.23 0.26
C PRO A 167 -6.19 8.96 0.04
N LEU A 168 -6.86 7.82 -0.15
CA LEU A 168 -6.20 6.55 -0.34
C LEU A 168 -5.84 6.46 -1.84
N ILE A 169 -4.63 6.83 -2.21
CA ILE A 169 -4.16 6.92 -3.60
C ILE A 169 -2.78 6.28 -3.74
N CYS A 170 -2.21 6.25 -4.95
CA CYS A 170 -0.90 5.65 -5.19
C CYS A 170 -0.85 4.16 -4.80
N ARG A 171 -1.99 3.48 -4.88
CA ARG A 171 -2.18 2.15 -4.28
C ARG A 171 -1.53 1.02 -5.07
N GLN A 172 -1.43 1.18 -6.39
CA GLN A 172 -0.82 0.20 -7.27
C GLN A 172 0.68 0.43 -7.29
N SER A 173 1.36 -0.06 -6.26
CA SER A 173 2.81 -0.05 -6.25
C SER A 173 3.29 -1.42 -6.71
N ASN A 174 3.87 -1.43 -7.90
CA ASN A 174 4.70 -2.53 -8.40
C ASN A 174 5.89 -2.84 -7.46
N ILE A 175 6.07 -2.05 -6.41
CA ILE A 175 7.04 -2.25 -5.34
C ILE A 175 6.88 -3.62 -4.68
N THR A 176 5.65 -4.14 -4.55
CA THR A 176 5.43 -5.45 -3.93
C THR A 176 6.07 -6.55 -4.78
N VAL A 177 5.81 -6.53 -6.09
CA VAL A 177 6.44 -7.43 -7.07
C VAL A 177 7.96 -7.26 -7.08
N LEU A 178 8.47 -6.03 -7.05
CA LEU A 178 9.91 -5.77 -6.96
C LEU A 178 10.53 -6.46 -5.73
N PHE A 179 9.94 -6.31 -4.55
CA PHE A 179 10.44 -6.94 -3.32
C PHE A 179 10.27 -8.46 -3.35
N GLU A 180 9.20 -9.00 -3.94
CA GLU A 180 9.03 -10.44 -4.14
C GLU A 180 10.20 -11.00 -4.97
N THR A 181 10.54 -10.38 -6.10
CA THR A 181 11.66 -10.79 -6.95
C THR A 181 13.01 -10.65 -6.24
N ILE A 182 13.20 -9.59 -5.43
CA ILE A 182 14.40 -9.44 -4.58
C ILE A 182 14.52 -10.60 -3.58
N ILE A 183 13.41 -11.05 -2.98
CA ILE A 183 13.40 -12.20 -2.07
C ILE A 183 13.77 -13.49 -2.81
N GLU A 184 13.22 -13.72 -4.02
CA GLU A 184 13.61 -14.85 -4.88
C GLU A 184 15.12 -14.85 -5.14
N MET A 185 15.65 -13.72 -5.61
CA MET A 185 17.08 -13.56 -5.85
C MET A 185 17.93 -13.78 -4.59
N SER A 186 17.49 -13.27 -3.45
CA SER A 186 18.16 -13.48 -2.16
C SER A 186 18.16 -14.95 -1.74
N SER A 187 17.13 -15.72 -2.07
CA SER A 187 17.03 -17.16 -1.77
C SER A 187 17.86 -18.06 -2.69
N GLU A 188 18.34 -17.48 -3.80
CA GLU A 188 19.22 -18.09 -4.80
C GLU A 188 20.68 -17.63 -4.65
N ASP A 189 21.01 -16.93 -3.55
CA ASP A 189 22.34 -16.37 -3.30
C ASP A 189 22.82 -15.41 -4.41
N ARG A 190 21.89 -14.82 -5.17
CA ARG A 190 22.16 -13.80 -6.21
C ARG A 190 22.32 -12.39 -5.65
N ILE A 191 21.98 -12.20 -4.38
CA ILE A 191 22.16 -10.96 -3.63
C ILE A 191 23.07 -11.26 -2.44
N THR A 192 24.17 -10.52 -2.36
CA THR A 192 25.15 -10.60 -1.27
C THR A 192 24.56 -10.11 0.06
N GLN A 193 25.18 -10.49 1.18
CA GLN A 193 24.77 -10.00 2.50
C GLN A 193 24.88 -8.47 2.62
N ALA A 194 25.91 -7.86 2.00
CA ALA A 194 26.08 -6.41 2.03
C ALA A 194 24.95 -5.68 1.29
N GLN A 195 24.55 -6.16 0.11
CA GLN A 195 23.40 -5.61 -0.63
C GLN A 195 22.11 -5.80 0.16
N ARG A 196 21.94 -6.96 0.80
CA ARG A 196 20.76 -7.22 1.62
C ARG A 196 20.66 -6.22 2.77
N ALA A 197 21.77 -5.96 3.48
CA ALA A 197 21.82 -4.96 4.54
C ALA A 197 21.47 -3.56 4.02
N GLN A 198 21.98 -3.16 2.84
CA GLN A 198 21.66 -1.87 2.22
C GLN A 198 20.16 -1.74 1.82
N ILE A 199 19.57 -2.82 1.31
CA ILE A 199 18.13 -2.84 0.99
C ILE A 199 17.31 -2.70 2.26
N ILE A 200 17.66 -3.44 3.33
CA ILE A 200 16.99 -3.36 4.62
C ILE A 200 17.11 -1.94 5.18
N ASP A 201 18.32 -1.41 5.26
CA ASP A 201 18.64 -0.07 5.74
C ASP A 201 17.81 1.02 5.03
N SER A 202 17.90 1.06 3.69
CA SER A 202 17.14 2.03 2.90
C SER A 202 15.64 1.86 3.06
N THR A 203 15.13 0.64 3.25
CA THR A 203 13.69 0.41 3.42
C THR A 203 13.24 0.88 4.80
N VAL A 204 13.92 0.45 5.85
CA VAL A 204 13.62 0.78 7.24
C VAL A 204 13.60 2.30 7.45
N ASN A 205 14.66 3.00 7.02
CA ASN A 205 14.75 4.47 7.15
C ASN A 205 13.63 5.22 6.41
N LYS A 206 13.30 4.78 5.19
CA LYS A 206 12.24 5.42 4.39
C LYS A 206 10.85 5.12 4.94
N LEU A 207 10.62 3.93 5.49
CA LEU A 207 9.36 3.58 6.12
C LEU A 207 9.09 4.39 7.39
N VAL A 208 10.09 4.55 8.27
CA VAL A 208 9.96 5.42 9.46
C VAL A 208 9.60 6.84 9.02
N SER A 209 10.42 7.44 8.14
CA SER A 209 10.18 8.80 7.63
C SER A 209 8.80 8.95 6.99
N SER A 210 8.34 7.94 6.24
CA SER A 210 7.02 7.94 5.61
C SER A 210 5.89 7.92 6.65
N LEU A 211 5.97 7.03 7.64
CA LEU A 211 4.92 6.82 8.64
C LEU A 211 4.79 7.99 9.64
N GLU A 212 5.89 8.74 9.87
CA GLU A 212 5.88 9.95 10.70
C GLU A 212 5.11 11.10 10.04
N ILE A 213 5.23 11.24 8.71
CA ILE A 213 4.60 12.35 7.98
C ILE A 213 3.26 11.96 7.34
N ASP A 214 3.01 10.66 7.13
CA ASP A 214 1.84 10.12 6.45
C ASP A 214 1.22 8.96 7.23
N SER A 215 0.27 9.27 8.10
CA SER A 215 -0.51 8.27 8.84
C SER A 215 -1.81 7.89 8.09
N LEU A 216 -1.84 7.97 6.77
CA LEU A 216 -2.97 7.47 5.98
C LEU A 216 -2.95 5.94 5.94
N GLN A 217 -4.14 5.36 5.85
CA GLN A 217 -4.33 3.92 5.96
C GLN A 217 -3.54 3.14 4.90
N ASP A 218 -3.50 3.64 3.68
CA ASP A 218 -2.73 3.02 2.61
C ASP A 218 -1.23 3.04 2.83
N ASN A 219 -0.67 4.14 3.38
CA ASN A 219 0.75 4.19 3.72
C ASN A 219 1.09 3.15 4.78
N ILE A 220 0.25 3.01 5.80
CA ILE A 220 0.41 2.02 6.86
C ILE A 220 0.39 0.60 6.28
N LEU A 221 -0.59 0.30 5.41
CA LEU A 221 -0.72 -1.03 4.80
C LEU A 221 0.44 -1.35 3.86
N VAL A 222 0.90 -0.39 3.04
CA VAL A 222 2.11 -0.57 2.21
C VAL A 222 3.35 -0.77 3.09
N SER A 223 3.47 -0.03 4.18
CA SER A 223 4.61 -0.15 5.11
C SER A 223 4.65 -1.52 5.78
N LEU A 224 3.52 -2.01 6.29
CA LEU A 224 3.39 -3.36 6.83
C LEU A 224 3.74 -4.43 5.80
N THR A 225 3.33 -4.20 4.56
CA THR A 225 3.65 -5.04 3.39
C THR A 225 5.17 -5.10 3.15
N LEU A 226 5.84 -3.95 3.10
CA LEU A 226 7.28 -3.88 2.89
C LEU A 226 8.06 -4.44 4.08
N LEU A 227 7.55 -4.29 5.31
CA LEU A 227 8.12 -4.89 6.51
C LEU A 227 8.08 -6.41 6.49
N LYS A 228 7.07 -7.04 5.89
CA LYS A 228 7.08 -8.50 5.68
C LYS A 228 8.23 -8.91 4.75
N ALA A 229 8.50 -8.14 3.71
CA ALA A 229 9.61 -8.38 2.82
C ALA A 229 10.97 -8.19 3.52
N VAL A 230 11.13 -7.09 4.27
CA VAL A 230 12.32 -6.81 5.09
C VAL A 230 12.57 -7.91 6.12
N GLY A 231 11.53 -8.38 6.82
CA GLY A 231 11.64 -9.49 7.76
C GLY A 231 12.08 -10.79 7.10
N SER A 232 11.62 -11.05 5.87
CA SER A 232 12.04 -12.22 5.09
C SER A 232 13.52 -12.14 4.70
N LEU A 233 13.98 -10.97 4.26
CA LEU A 233 15.41 -10.74 3.95
C LEU A 233 16.29 -10.87 5.22
N SER A 234 15.78 -10.38 6.34
CA SER A 234 16.49 -10.38 7.63
C SER A 234 16.37 -11.70 8.41
N ASN A 235 15.68 -12.71 7.87
CA ASN A 235 15.39 -13.98 8.53
C ASN A 235 14.71 -13.81 9.91
N LYS A 236 13.78 -12.85 10.04
CA LYS A 236 12.96 -12.70 11.26
C LYS A 236 12.10 -13.95 11.49
N ASP A 237 11.75 -14.17 12.75
CA ASP A 237 10.99 -15.36 13.17
C ASP A 237 9.48 -15.16 13.07
N SER A 238 8.72 -16.16 13.52
CA SER A 238 7.26 -16.11 13.52
C SER A 238 6.66 -15.05 14.44
N GLU A 239 7.36 -14.63 15.49
CA GLU A 239 6.86 -13.64 16.43
C GLU A 239 6.73 -12.28 15.73
N TYR A 240 7.80 -11.85 15.05
CA TYR A 240 7.80 -10.65 14.22
C TYR A 240 6.65 -10.62 13.21
N PHE A 241 6.44 -11.72 12.46
CA PHE A 241 5.35 -11.76 11.48
C PHE A 241 3.96 -11.74 12.13
N SER A 242 3.81 -12.32 13.33
CA SER A 242 2.55 -12.31 14.07
C SER A 242 2.22 -10.89 14.57
N GLU A 243 3.22 -10.12 14.99
CA GLU A 243 3.04 -8.71 15.37
C GLU A 243 2.53 -7.87 14.19
N LEU A 244 3.13 -8.03 13.01
CA LEU A 244 2.66 -7.35 11.79
C LEU A 244 1.22 -7.75 11.44
N GLU A 245 0.87 -9.04 11.58
CA GLU A 245 -0.47 -9.55 11.31
C GLU A 245 -1.52 -9.02 12.30
N SER A 246 -1.18 -8.86 13.59
CA SER A 246 -2.07 -8.26 14.59
C SER A 246 -2.53 -6.85 14.18
N ILE A 247 -1.61 -6.03 13.67
CA ILE A 247 -1.95 -4.67 13.21
C ILE A 247 -2.91 -4.74 12.01
N TYR A 248 -2.67 -5.65 11.05
CA TYR A 248 -3.59 -5.86 9.92
C TYR A 248 -4.99 -6.26 10.40
N ASP A 249 -5.08 -7.20 11.33
CA ASP A 249 -6.35 -7.71 11.85
C ASP A 249 -7.14 -6.64 12.61
N GLU A 250 -6.44 -5.83 13.42
CA GLU A 250 -7.05 -4.70 14.12
C GLU A 250 -7.56 -3.63 13.16
N MET A 251 -6.78 -3.30 12.12
CA MET A 251 -7.20 -2.38 11.06
C MET A 251 -8.44 -2.92 10.33
N SER A 252 -8.48 -4.19 9.98
CA SER A 252 -9.63 -4.84 9.32
C SER A 252 -10.89 -4.84 10.20
N THR A 253 -10.73 -5.18 11.48
CA THR A 253 -11.82 -5.19 12.47
C THR A 253 -12.39 -3.79 12.67
N SER A 254 -11.54 -2.76 12.67
CA SER A 254 -11.99 -1.37 12.75
C SER A 254 -12.91 -0.97 11.59
N GLN A 255 -12.81 -1.65 10.44
CA GLN A 255 -13.57 -1.38 9.22
C GLN A 255 -14.89 -2.17 9.10
N THR A 256 -15.04 -3.32 9.75
CA THR A 256 -16.29 -4.11 9.68
C THR A 256 -17.46 -3.44 10.40
N GLY A 257 -17.18 -2.54 11.36
CA GLY A 257 -18.20 -1.68 11.99
C GLY A 257 -18.87 -0.68 11.03
N PHE A 258 -18.33 -0.49 9.82
CA PHE A 258 -18.91 0.36 8.77
C PHE A 258 -19.93 -0.37 7.90
N GLU A 259 -19.98 -1.71 7.95
CA GLU A 259 -20.69 -2.56 6.97
C GLU A 259 -21.89 -3.30 7.57
N GLN A 260 -22.20 -3.12 8.85
CA GLN A 260 -23.37 -3.75 9.45
C GLN A 260 -24.67 -3.07 9.00
N ALA A 261 -25.22 -3.65 7.93
CA ALA A 261 -26.53 -3.42 7.32
C ALA A 261 -26.66 -2.12 6.51
N SER A 262 -26.29 -2.22 5.23
CA SER A 262 -26.68 -1.30 4.16
C SER A 262 -28.21 -1.21 4.04
N ALA A 263 -28.85 -0.40 4.87
CA ALA A 263 -30.11 0.21 4.49
C ALA A 263 -29.74 1.30 3.48
N LYS A 264 -30.20 1.19 2.23
CA LYS A 264 -30.24 2.35 1.33
C LYS A 264 -30.92 3.46 2.14
N ASN A 265 -30.21 4.56 2.45
CA ASN A 265 -30.58 5.68 3.34
C ASN A 265 -30.02 5.66 4.77
N ALA A 266 -29.07 4.79 5.12
CA ALA A 266 -28.37 4.91 6.39
C ALA A 266 -27.54 6.22 6.45
N LYS A 267 -27.61 6.89 7.60
CA LYS A 267 -26.94 8.17 7.86
C LYS A 267 -26.00 8.04 9.04
N ILE A 268 -24.87 8.72 8.96
CA ILE A 268 -23.92 8.86 10.04
C ILE A 268 -24.22 10.19 10.73
N VAL A 269 -24.57 10.11 12.01
CA VAL A 269 -24.76 11.27 12.90
C VAL A 269 -23.41 11.66 13.49
N ASN A 270 -23.15 12.97 13.61
CA ASN A 270 -21.88 13.56 14.05
C ASN A 270 -20.67 13.05 13.24
N PRO A 271 -20.68 13.19 11.90
CA PRO A 271 -19.63 12.65 11.05
C PRO A 271 -18.23 13.22 11.36
N GLY A 272 -18.14 14.46 11.85
CA GLY A 272 -16.87 15.06 12.28
C GLY A 272 -16.21 14.32 13.45
N GLU A 273 -16.96 13.96 14.50
CA GLU A 273 -16.45 13.16 15.63
C GLU A 273 -16.05 11.75 15.16
N PHE A 274 -16.89 11.15 14.33
CA PHE A 274 -16.62 9.85 13.75
C PHE A 274 -15.30 9.84 12.97
N TYR A 275 -15.09 10.83 12.08
CA TYR A 275 -13.89 10.94 11.26
C TYR A 275 -12.64 11.16 12.12
N ARG A 276 -12.74 12.01 13.15
CA ARG A 276 -11.67 12.25 14.12
C ARG A 276 -11.22 10.96 14.81
N ASN A 277 -12.16 10.17 15.32
CA ASN A 277 -11.89 8.88 15.95
C ASN A 277 -11.29 7.85 14.96
N TYR A 278 -11.68 7.90 13.68
CA TYR A 278 -11.02 7.10 12.64
C TYR A 278 -9.56 7.54 12.44
N ARG A 279 -9.30 8.84 12.29
CA ARG A 279 -7.94 9.37 12.10
C ARG A 279 -7.02 9.12 13.29
N GLU A 280 -7.53 9.24 14.51
CA GLU A 280 -6.79 8.90 15.74
C GLU A 280 -6.36 7.43 15.76
N ARG A 281 -7.24 6.50 15.35
CA ARG A 281 -6.87 5.09 15.19
C ARG A 281 -5.79 4.88 14.14
N GLN A 282 -5.88 5.54 12.98
CA GLN A 282 -4.82 5.45 11.96
C GLN A 282 -3.47 5.96 12.48
N ARG A 283 -3.46 7.07 13.24
CA ARG A 283 -2.22 7.55 13.90
C ARG A 283 -1.67 6.52 14.89
N GLY A 284 -2.54 5.91 15.69
CA GLY A 284 -2.15 4.82 16.60
C GLY A 284 -1.49 3.65 15.87
N PHE A 285 -2.10 3.17 14.78
CA PHE A 285 -1.51 2.11 13.96
C PHE A 285 -0.16 2.53 13.35
N SER A 286 -0.04 3.76 12.84
CA SER A 286 1.23 4.29 12.34
C SER A 286 2.33 4.23 13.41
N SER A 287 2.02 4.69 14.63
CA SER A 287 2.94 4.63 15.76
C SER A 287 3.33 3.20 16.13
N SER A 288 2.40 2.25 16.13
CA SER A 288 2.71 0.84 16.39
C SER A 288 3.65 0.24 15.34
N VAL A 289 3.48 0.60 14.06
CA VAL A 289 4.39 0.15 13.00
C VAL A 289 5.79 0.75 13.18
N ILE A 290 5.87 2.04 13.54
CA ILE A 290 7.15 2.70 13.86
C ILE A 290 7.82 2.02 15.05
N GLU A 291 7.07 1.67 16.10
CA GLU A 291 7.60 0.96 17.27
C GLU A 291 8.19 -0.42 16.87
N ILE A 292 7.49 -1.18 16.02
CA ILE A 292 8.01 -2.45 15.50
C ILE A 292 9.34 -2.24 14.75
N LEU A 293 9.43 -1.17 13.94
CA LEU A 293 10.66 -0.79 13.23
C LEU A 293 11.82 -0.55 14.22
N TYR A 294 11.63 0.26 15.26
CA TYR A 294 12.65 0.54 16.26
C TYR A 294 13.05 -0.67 17.11
N LEU A 295 12.10 -1.54 17.46
CA LEU A 295 12.39 -2.74 18.25
C LEU A 295 13.15 -3.80 17.45
N ASN A 296 12.81 -3.96 16.16
CA ASN A 296 13.34 -5.04 15.34
C ASN A 296 14.53 -4.66 14.47
N PHE A 297 14.71 -3.37 14.16
CA PHE A 297 15.76 -2.88 13.27
C PHE A 297 16.52 -1.67 13.87
N PRO A 298 16.88 -1.67 15.17
CA PRO A 298 17.55 -0.52 15.80
C PRO A 298 18.88 -0.17 15.12
N GLU A 299 19.60 -1.18 14.61
CA GLU A 299 20.90 -1.00 13.96
C GLU A 299 20.86 -0.16 12.67
N TYR A 300 19.67 0.09 12.12
CA TYR A 300 19.46 0.90 10.92
C TYR A 300 18.82 2.26 11.23
N LEU A 301 18.45 2.55 12.48
CA LEU A 301 17.66 3.72 12.87
C LEU A 301 18.38 4.66 13.84
N ASP A 302 19.54 4.24 14.37
CA ASP A 302 20.37 5.06 15.25
C ASP A 302 21.28 6.01 14.43
N GLU A 303 20.73 7.13 13.96
CA GLU A 303 21.46 8.36 13.58
C GLU A 303 20.79 9.63 14.13
#